data_AF-A0A914GAJ7-F1
#
_entry.id   AF-A0A914GAJ7-F1
#
_cell.length_a   1.000
_cell.length_b   1.000
_cell.length_c   1.000
_cell.angle_alpha   90.00
_cell.angle_beta   90.00
_cell.angle_gamma   90.00
#
_symmetry.space_group_name_H-M   'P 1'
#
loop_
_entity.id
_entity.type
_entity.pdbx_description
1 polymer ?
#
loop_
_entity_poly.entity_id
_entity_poly.type
_entity_poly.pdbx_seq_one_letter_code
_entity_poly.pdbx_strand_id
1 'polypeptide(L)'
;ISLNSTHIVQGIETQGRYGNGTGAEYVNEYYIDYFRFGAQWIRYKNRTGHSLLAGNWDTTTAVLQILDPPIIASKIRIVPHSEQTRTMCLRVELHGCEDFENLIAYSLNREGSGDLRDRIFEDTKDVDTIMGGRKGFGILTDGIIASNSPYDSFGRPWTNSTWIGWSHNSTFGKIIVIFEFDKIKNFTDVELFAWGEPIDLVEVEFSKDGNAFNPENTVRTRYPSDASTAAENPTTGYSIHIPLPNRSGKFV
;
A
#
# COMPACT_ATOMS: atom_id res chain seq x y z
N ILE A 1 -5.45 17.11 -11.39
CA ILE A 1 -6.81 16.69 -10.97
C ILE A 1 -6.87 16.79 -9.45
N SER A 2 -7.89 17.45 -8.90
CA SER A 2 -8.15 17.54 -7.45
C SER A 2 -9.45 16.80 -7.15
N LEU A 3 -9.41 15.83 -6.24
CA LEU A 3 -10.54 14.93 -5.96
C LEU A 3 -11.43 15.41 -4.80
N ASN A 4 -11.06 16.52 -4.15
CA ASN A 4 -11.73 17.13 -2.98
C ASN A 4 -11.76 16.28 -1.69
N SER A 5 -11.76 14.95 -1.79
CA SER A 5 -11.52 14.00 -0.70
C SER A 5 -10.51 12.92 -1.13
N THR A 6 -10.06 12.09 -0.20
CA THR A 6 -9.15 10.97 -0.48
C THR A 6 -9.92 9.86 -1.20
N HIS A 7 -9.34 9.36 -2.29
CA HIS A 7 -9.89 8.27 -3.09
C HIS A 7 -8.86 7.16 -3.27
N ILE A 8 -9.35 5.94 -3.42
CA ILE A 8 -8.59 4.79 -3.92
C ILE A 8 -8.76 4.77 -5.44
N VAL A 9 -7.71 5.11 -6.16
CA VAL A 9 -7.67 5.11 -7.63
C VAL A 9 -7.02 3.83 -8.12
N GLN A 10 -7.81 3.00 -8.80
CA GLN A 10 -7.44 1.67 -9.28
C GLN A 10 -7.14 1.65 -10.78
N GLY A 11 -7.53 2.68 -11.51
CA GLY A 11 -7.28 2.77 -12.94
C GLY A 11 -7.28 4.19 -13.47
N ILE A 12 -6.56 4.39 -14.57
CA ILE A 12 -6.56 5.63 -15.33
C ILE A 12 -6.83 5.30 -16.77
N GLU A 13 -7.84 5.91 -17.35
CA GLU A 13 -8.15 5.79 -18.77
C GLU A 13 -7.70 7.06 -19.49
N THR A 14 -6.91 6.91 -20.55
CA THR A 14 -6.41 8.03 -21.34
C THR A 14 -6.92 7.97 -22.77
N GLN A 15 -7.12 9.14 -23.38
CA GLN A 15 -7.53 9.27 -24.78
C GLN A 15 -6.87 10.48 -25.43
N GLY A 16 -6.56 10.41 -26.73
CA GLY A 16 -6.02 11.53 -27.49
C GLY A 16 -7.07 12.57 -27.91
N ARG A 17 -6.64 13.58 -28.66
CA ARG A 17 -7.53 14.59 -29.26
C ARG A 17 -8.12 14.04 -30.55
N TYR A 18 -9.39 13.65 -30.56
CA TYR A 18 -10.07 13.22 -31.78
C TYR A 18 -10.24 14.37 -32.79
N GLY A 19 -10.74 15.53 -32.32
CA GLY A 19 -10.87 16.73 -33.16
C GLY A 19 -11.72 16.54 -34.41
N ASN A 20 -12.79 15.73 -34.35
CA ASN A 20 -13.63 15.39 -35.51
C ASN A 20 -12.85 14.78 -36.69
N GLY A 21 -11.83 13.96 -36.38
CA GLY A 21 -10.95 13.32 -37.36
C GLY A 21 -9.79 14.19 -37.84
N THR A 22 -9.70 15.45 -37.41
CA THR A 22 -8.55 16.34 -37.71
C THR A 22 -7.47 16.31 -36.64
N GLY A 23 -7.74 15.64 -35.52
CA GLY A 23 -6.80 15.49 -34.42
C GLY A 23 -5.75 14.42 -34.68
N ALA A 24 -4.51 14.75 -34.33
CA ALA A 24 -3.35 13.86 -34.47
C ALA A 24 -2.55 13.72 -33.16
N GLU A 25 -2.96 14.42 -32.11
CA GLU A 25 -2.21 14.57 -30.87
C GLU A 25 -2.75 13.61 -29.80
N TYR A 26 -1.83 12.85 -29.21
CA TYR A 26 -2.11 11.90 -28.14
C TYR A 26 -0.85 11.71 -27.30
N VAL A 27 -1.00 11.22 -26.07
CA VAL A 27 0.12 10.93 -25.16
C VAL A 27 0.45 9.44 -25.28
N ASN A 28 1.68 9.11 -25.72
CA ASN A 28 2.11 7.72 -25.90
C ASN A 28 2.59 7.09 -24.59
N GLU A 29 3.16 7.89 -23.70
CA GLU A 29 3.64 7.46 -22.40
C GLU A 29 3.44 8.58 -21.38
N TYR A 30 3.29 8.25 -20.11
CA TYR A 30 3.13 9.24 -19.05
C TYR A 30 3.60 8.72 -17.70
N TYR A 31 3.92 9.65 -16.82
CA TYR A 31 4.08 9.38 -15.40
C TYR A 31 2.82 9.78 -14.63
N ILE A 32 2.64 9.19 -13.45
CA ILE A 32 1.65 9.64 -12.48
C ILE A 32 2.39 10.16 -11.24
N ASP A 33 2.09 11.40 -10.84
CA ASP A 33 2.38 11.87 -9.49
C ASP A 33 1.08 12.00 -8.72
N TYR A 34 1.09 11.60 -7.46
CA TYR A 34 -0.06 11.72 -6.59
C TYR A 34 0.32 12.38 -5.26
N PHE A 35 -0.69 12.92 -4.60
CA PHE A 35 -0.55 13.63 -3.34
C PHE A 35 -1.65 13.19 -2.38
N ARG A 36 -1.23 12.81 -1.17
CA ARG A 36 -2.12 12.61 -0.01
C ARG A 36 -2.01 13.78 0.93
N PHE A 37 -3.09 14.07 1.65
CA PHE A 37 -3.11 15.14 2.62
C PHE A 37 -2.01 14.92 3.68
N GLY A 38 -1.17 15.93 3.91
CA GLY A 38 -0.03 15.84 4.83
C GLY A 38 1.21 15.12 4.28
N ALA A 39 1.17 14.62 3.04
CA ALA A 39 2.31 14.00 2.36
C ALA A 39 2.94 14.92 1.31
N GLN A 40 4.06 14.50 0.73
CA GLN A 40 4.61 15.14 -0.47
C GLN A 40 4.04 14.55 -1.77
N TRP A 41 4.41 15.13 -2.91
CA TRP A 41 4.13 14.49 -4.21
C TRP A 41 4.99 13.24 -4.34
N ILE A 42 4.34 12.11 -4.63
CA ILE A 42 5.00 10.81 -4.79
C ILE A 42 4.82 10.38 -6.24
N ARG A 43 5.91 9.91 -6.86
CA ARG A 43 5.87 9.30 -8.19
C ARG A 43 5.38 7.86 -8.06
N TYR A 44 4.30 7.54 -8.76
CA TYR A 44 3.82 6.18 -8.88
C TYR A 44 4.86 5.27 -9.55
N LYS A 45 4.97 4.06 -9.02
CA LYS A 45 5.68 2.93 -9.60
C LYS A 45 4.71 1.75 -9.55
N ASN A 46 4.60 1.01 -10.63
CA ASN A 46 3.85 -0.24 -10.60
C ASN A 46 4.61 -1.29 -9.76
N ARG A 47 4.00 -2.47 -9.58
CA ARG A 47 4.58 -3.58 -8.82
C ARG A 47 5.94 -4.06 -9.33
N THR A 48 6.24 -3.85 -10.63
CA THR A 48 7.55 -4.15 -11.22
C THR A 48 8.56 -3.01 -11.06
N GLY A 49 8.20 -1.92 -10.39
CA GLY A 49 9.07 -0.75 -10.15
C GLY A 49 9.13 0.25 -11.31
N HIS A 50 8.35 0.05 -12.37
CA HIS A 50 8.30 0.96 -13.52
C HIS A 50 7.40 2.16 -13.23
N SER A 51 7.91 3.37 -13.47
CA SER A 51 7.16 4.63 -13.28
C SER A 51 6.59 5.20 -14.57
N LEU A 52 7.19 4.88 -15.72
CA LEU A 52 6.70 5.29 -17.03
C LEU A 52 5.64 4.30 -17.50
N LEU A 53 4.43 4.77 -17.72
CA LEU A 53 3.28 3.96 -18.14
C LEU A 53 3.00 4.20 -19.62
N ALA A 54 2.58 3.13 -20.30
CA ALA A 54 2.11 3.22 -21.68
C ALA A 54 0.74 3.91 -21.74
N GLY A 55 0.57 4.82 -22.69
CA GLY A 55 -0.66 5.53 -22.98
C GLY A 55 -1.24 5.12 -24.34
N ASN A 56 -1.66 6.11 -25.12
CA ASN A 56 -2.37 5.93 -26.37
C ASN A 56 -1.42 5.69 -27.56
N TRP A 57 -1.90 4.95 -28.56
CA TRP A 57 -1.25 4.79 -29.86
C TRP A 57 -2.01 5.48 -31.00
N ASP A 58 -3.17 6.06 -30.70
CA ASP A 58 -4.02 6.80 -31.64
C ASP A 58 -4.81 7.92 -30.90
N THR A 59 -5.69 8.61 -31.61
CA THR A 59 -6.48 9.73 -31.04
C THR A 59 -7.87 9.37 -30.54
N THR A 60 -8.34 8.14 -30.79
CA THR A 60 -9.73 7.71 -30.64
C THR A 60 -9.94 6.58 -29.65
N THR A 61 -8.95 5.72 -29.45
CA THR A 61 -9.06 4.56 -28.58
C THR A 61 -8.81 5.02 -27.14
N ALA A 62 -9.77 4.74 -26.27
CA ALA A 62 -9.59 4.92 -24.84
C ALA A 62 -8.74 3.75 -24.31
N VAL A 63 -7.69 4.08 -23.57
CA VAL A 63 -6.71 3.11 -23.07
C VAL A 63 -6.73 3.13 -21.56
N LEU A 64 -7.24 2.04 -20.97
CA LEU A 64 -7.28 1.85 -19.53
C LEU A 64 -5.96 1.22 -19.05
N GLN A 65 -5.29 1.91 -18.13
CA GLN A 65 -4.21 1.35 -17.32
C GLN A 65 -4.72 1.02 -15.93
N ILE A 66 -4.66 -0.26 -15.56
CA ILE A 66 -4.92 -0.72 -14.19
C ILE A 66 -3.68 -0.42 -13.34
N LEU A 67 -3.90 0.20 -12.18
CA LEU A 67 -2.86 0.53 -11.22
C LEU A 67 -2.71 -0.61 -10.22
N ASP A 68 -1.52 -1.19 -10.21
CA ASP A 68 -1.08 -2.20 -9.24
C ASP A 68 0.28 -1.77 -8.67
N PRO A 69 0.34 -1.28 -7.42
CA PRO A 69 -0.78 -1.16 -6.47
C PRO A 69 -1.74 0.00 -6.79
N PRO A 70 -2.98 0.00 -6.26
CA PRO A 70 -3.86 1.17 -6.31
C PRO A 70 -3.24 2.40 -5.63
N ILE A 71 -3.59 3.59 -6.10
CA ILE A 71 -3.13 4.86 -5.53
C ILE A 71 -4.19 5.41 -4.57
N ILE A 72 -3.84 5.58 -3.29
CA ILE A 72 -4.65 6.37 -2.36
C ILE A 72 -4.21 7.83 -2.47
N ALA A 73 -5.09 8.74 -2.88
CA ALA A 73 -4.73 10.14 -3.14
C ALA A 73 -5.91 11.12 -3.05
N SER A 74 -5.58 12.39 -2.77
CA SER A 74 -6.52 13.53 -2.86
C SER A 74 -6.29 14.38 -4.12
N LYS A 75 -5.09 14.28 -4.72
CA LYS A 75 -4.75 14.95 -5.98
C LYS A 75 -3.88 14.03 -6.83
N ILE A 76 -4.10 14.09 -8.14
CA ILE A 76 -3.36 13.32 -9.14
C ILE A 76 -2.89 14.26 -10.25
N ARG A 77 -1.66 14.06 -10.70
CA ARG A 77 -1.04 14.68 -11.87
C ARG A 77 -0.70 13.57 -12.86
N ILE A 78 -1.21 13.71 -14.07
CA ILE A 78 -0.72 12.97 -15.22
C ILE A 78 0.36 13.83 -15.87
N VAL A 79 1.54 13.28 -16.06
CA VAL A 79 2.70 13.98 -16.62
C VAL A 79 3.04 13.34 -17.96
N PRO A 80 2.55 13.90 -19.09
CA PRO A 80 2.84 13.41 -20.42
C PRO A 80 4.35 13.32 -20.68
N HIS A 81 4.78 12.24 -21.34
CA HIS A 81 6.15 11.99 -21.71
C HIS A 81 6.24 11.59 -23.19
N SER A 82 7.29 12.02 -23.86
CA SER A 82 7.64 11.56 -25.20
C SER A 82 9.14 11.77 -25.42
N GLU A 83 9.81 10.78 -26.01
CA GLU A 83 11.24 10.89 -26.35
C GLU A 83 11.49 11.96 -27.44
N GLN A 84 10.49 12.21 -28.29
CA GLN A 84 10.57 13.18 -29.38
C GLN A 84 9.75 14.42 -29.05
N THR A 85 10.23 15.58 -29.50
CA THR A 85 9.48 16.83 -29.36
C THR A 85 8.25 16.79 -30.27
N ARG A 86 7.06 16.76 -29.68
CA ARG A 86 5.79 16.79 -30.39
C ARG A 86 4.68 17.42 -29.56
N THR A 87 3.63 17.90 -30.22
CA THR A 87 2.42 18.36 -29.54
C THR A 87 1.66 17.16 -28.98
N MET A 88 1.27 17.24 -27.71
CA MET A 88 0.53 16.20 -27.00
C MET A 88 -0.79 16.75 -26.49
N CYS A 89 -1.84 15.94 -26.55
CA CYS A 89 -3.14 16.23 -25.97
C CYS A 89 -3.64 15.01 -25.20
N LEU A 90 -4.32 15.27 -24.09
CA LEU A 90 -4.79 14.24 -23.18
C LEU A 90 -6.22 14.52 -22.77
N ARG A 91 -7.07 13.50 -22.87
CA ARG A 91 -8.30 13.35 -22.11
C ARG A 91 -8.07 12.22 -21.11
N VAL A 92 -8.62 12.37 -19.92
CA VAL A 92 -8.35 11.45 -18.81
C VAL A 92 -9.62 11.21 -18.02
N GLU A 93 -9.82 9.96 -17.64
CA GLU A 93 -10.81 9.49 -16.67
C GLU A 93 -10.07 8.74 -15.56
N LEU A 94 -10.56 8.84 -14.32
CA LEU A 94 -10.00 8.13 -13.16
C LEU A 94 -11.03 7.12 -12.67
N HIS A 95 -10.62 5.87 -12.51
CA HIS A 95 -11.46 4.79 -11.99
C HIS A 95 -11.06 4.48 -10.55
N GLY A 96 -12.05 4.46 -9.66
CA GLY A 96 -11.81 4.26 -8.24
C GLY A 96 -13.06 4.47 -7.39
N CYS A 97 -12.85 4.59 -6.09
CA CYS A 97 -13.87 4.91 -5.09
C CYS A 97 -13.33 5.88 -4.05
N GLU A 98 -14.22 6.51 -3.28
CA GLU A 98 -13.83 7.29 -2.11
C GLU A 98 -13.23 6.38 -1.03
N ASP A 99 -12.16 6.83 -0.38
CA ASP A 99 -11.50 6.08 0.71
C ASP A 99 -12.23 6.33 2.05
N PHE A 100 -12.85 5.27 2.59
CA PHE A 100 -13.52 5.30 3.89
C PHE A 100 -12.64 4.75 5.04
N GLU A 101 -11.52 4.11 4.73
CA GLU A 101 -10.58 3.63 5.74
C GLU A 101 -9.78 4.78 6.34
N ASN A 102 -9.60 5.86 5.59
CA ASN A 102 -8.90 7.08 6.02
C ASN A 102 -7.56 6.78 6.71
N LEU A 103 -6.92 5.69 6.28
CA LEU A 103 -5.56 5.38 6.66
C LEU A 103 -4.66 6.41 5.95
N ILE A 104 -3.65 6.93 6.64
CA ILE A 104 -2.69 7.88 6.09
C ILE A 104 -1.43 7.14 5.63
N ALA A 105 -0.96 6.22 6.47
CA ALA A 105 0.28 5.48 6.29
C ALA A 105 0.39 4.37 7.34
N TYR A 106 1.26 3.39 7.08
CA TYR A 106 1.92 2.62 8.12
C TYR A 106 3.42 2.89 8.17
N SER A 107 4.03 2.58 9.31
CA SER A 107 5.48 2.56 9.51
C SER A 107 5.90 1.26 10.22
N LEU A 108 7.16 0.87 10.01
CA LEU A 108 7.75 -0.34 10.57
C LEU A 108 9.01 0.00 11.35
N ASN A 109 9.24 -0.63 12.51
CA ASN A 109 10.50 -0.48 13.25
C ASN A 109 11.69 -1.15 12.55
N ARG A 110 11.41 -2.11 11.67
CA ARG A 110 12.38 -2.89 10.90
C ARG A 110 11.80 -3.18 9.52
N GLU A 111 12.55 -2.89 8.47
CA GLU A 111 12.20 -3.32 7.12
C GLU A 111 12.28 -4.85 6.98
N GLY A 112 11.52 -5.39 6.03
CA GLY A 112 11.59 -6.81 5.68
C GLY A 112 12.99 -7.25 5.23
N SER A 113 13.24 -8.55 5.24
CA SER A 113 14.54 -9.12 4.88
C SER A 113 14.53 -9.75 3.49
N GLY A 114 15.58 -9.50 2.70
CA GLY A 114 15.80 -10.15 1.41
C GLY A 114 14.63 -9.98 0.43
N ASP A 115 14.11 -11.11 -0.07
CA ASP A 115 12.97 -11.17 -0.99
C ASP A 115 11.63 -10.81 -0.34
N LEU A 116 11.55 -10.76 1.00
CA LEU A 116 10.37 -10.38 1.78
C LEU A 116 10.37 -8.90 2.21
N ARG A 117 11.13 -8.08 1.49
CA ARG A 117 11.04 -6.63 1.59
C ARG A 117 9.76 -6.13 0.94
N ASP A 118 9.26 -5.02 1.45
CA ASP A 118 8.14 -4.31 0.87
C ASP A 118 8.57 -3.57 -0.42
N ARG A 119 8.56 -4.30 -1.54
CA ARG A 119 9.07 -3.79 -2.84
C ARG A 119 8.17 -2.73 -3.47
N ILE A 120 6.90 -2.69 -3.06
CA ILE A 120 5.94 -1.69 -3.51
C ILE A 120 5.74 -0.56 -2.51
N PHE A 121 6.50 -0.55 -1.41
CA PHE A 121 6.49 0.56 -0.49
C PHE A 121 6.84 1.84 -1.23
N GLU A 122 5.94 2.80 -1.15
CA GLU A 122 6.00 4.01 -1.95
C GLU A 122 7.30 4.81 -1.71
N ASP A 123 7.70 5.59 -2.71
CA ASP A 123 8.93 6.40 -2.66
C ASP A 123 8.71 7.74 -1.93
N THR A 124 8.16 7.63 -0.72
CA THR A 124 7.91 8.75 0.19
C THR A 124 9.17 9.10 0.99
N LYS A 125 9.33 10.40 1.28
CA LYS A 125 10.32 10.93 2.23
C LYS A 125 9.67 11.33 3.55
N ASP A 126 8.39 10.99 3.74
CA ASP A 126 7.69 11.27 4.98
C ASP A 126 8.20 10.32 6.06
N VAL A 127 8.37 10.87 7.26
CA VAL A 127 8.92 10.16 8.41
C VAL A 127 7.86 10.10 9.49
N ASP A 128 7.71 8.93 10.11
CA ASP A 128 6.90 8.73 11.29
C ASP A 128 7.56 9.38 12.51
N THR A 129 6.78 10.11 13.30
CA THR A 129 7.27 10.82 14.48
C THR A 129 7.52 9.91 15.67
N ILE A 130 7.02 8.66 15.64
CA ILE A 130 7.06 7.73 16.77
C ILE A 130 8.33 6.88 16.72
N MET A 131 8.60 6.23 15.58
CA MET A 131 9.77 5.38 15.38
C MET A 131 10.90 6.07 14.62
N GLY A 132 10.66 7.23 14.00
CA GLY A 132 11.63 7.91 13.14
C GLY A 132 11.91 7.21 11.81
N GLY A 133 11.13 6.18 11.47
CA GLY A 133 11.22 5.45 10.20
C GLY A 133 10.40 6.11 9.09
N ARG A 134 10.56 5.61 7.85
CA ARG A 134 9.70 6.02 6.73
C ARG A 134 8.26 5.59 7.00
N LYS A 135 7.29 6.42 6.57
CA LYS A 135 5.87 6.08 6.63
C LYS A 135 5.21 6.22 5.27
N GLY A 136 4.33 5.30 4.92
CA GLY A 136 3.67 5.28 3.63
C GLY A 136 2.78 4.06 3.45
N PHE A 137 2.52 3.71 2.18
CA PHE A 137 1.78 2.52 1.78
C PHE A 137 2.64 1.55 0.99
N GLY A 138 2.26 0.28 1.04
CA GLY A 138 2.91 -0.84 0.39
C GLY A 138 2.07 -2.09 0.58
N ILE A 139 2.70 -3.25 0.72
CA ILE A 139 2.03 -4.57 0.73
C ILE A 139 0.93 -4.67 1.79
N LEU A 140 1.11 -4.10 3.00
CA LEU A 140 0.10 -4.22 4.07
C LEU A 140 -1.22 -3.49 3.78
N THR A 141 -1.25 -2.68 2.72
CA THR A 141 -2.38 -1.79 2.38
C THR A 141 -2.76 -1.89 0.91
N ASP A 142 -2.28 -2.90 0.18
CA ASP A 142 -2.56 -3.05 -1.25
C ASP A 142 -3.88 -3.80 -1.56
N GLY A 143 -4.55 -4.28 -0.51
CA GLY A 143 -5.83 -5.00 -0.60
C GLY A 143 -5.70 -6.46 -1.02
N ILE A 144 -4.48 -7.01 -1.11
CA ILE A 144 -4.24 -8.40 -1.52
C ILE A 144 -3.99 -9.27 -0.29
N ILE A 145 -4.82 -10.30 -0.12
CA ILE A 145 -4.59 -11.39 0.83
C ILE A 145 -3.98 -12.56 0.06
N ALA A 146 -2.71 -12.85 0.32
CA ALA A 146 -1.99 -13.91 -0.36
C ALA A 146 -2.46 -15.30 0.08
N SER A 147 -2.72 -16.19 -0.87
CA SER A 147 -3.04 -17.61 -0.60
C SER A 147 -1.86 -18.56 -0.89
N ASN A 148 -0.83 -18.07 -1.57
CA ASN A 148 0.33 -18.83 -1.99
C ASN A 148 1.49 -18.69 -0.99
N SER A 149 2.44 -19.63 -1.07
CA SER A 149 3.62 -19.60 -0.22
C SER A 149 4.46 -18.36 -0.52
N PRO A 150 5.00 -17.67 0.50
CA PRO A 150 5.93 -16.56 0.31
C PRO A 150 7.17 -16.97 -0.50
N TYR A 151 7.54 -18.25 -0.45
CA TYR A 151 8.74 -18.79 -1.10
C TYR A 151 8.57 -19.09 -2.59
N ASP A 152 7.34 -19.17 -3.12
CA ASP A 152 7.08 -19.49 -4.54
C ASP A 152 7.71 -18.46 -5.49
N SER A 153 7.91 -17.26 -4.98
CA SER A 153 8.45 -16.10 -5.67
C SER A 153 9.95 -15.90 -5.46
N PHE A 154 10.65 -16.73 -4.68
CA PHE A 154 12.04 -16.42 -4.34
C PHE A 154 12.98 -16.61 -5.54
N GLY A 155 13.99 -15.76 -5.64
CA GLY A 155 15.02 -15.82 -6.71
C GLY A 155 14.54 -15.44 -8.12
N ARG A 156 13.28 -15.00 -8.29
CA ARG A 156 12.78 -14.47 -9.56
C ARG A 156 12.93 -12.94 -9.60
N PRO A 157 13.47 -12.36 -10.69
CA PRO A 157 13.85 -10.94 -10.73
C PRO A 157 12.69 -9.93 -10.70
N TRP A 158 11.45 -10.38 -10.90
CA TRP A 158 10.25 -9.51 -11.01
C TRP A 158 9.09 -10.08 -10.20
N THR A 159 9.32 -10.38 -8.92
CA THR A 159 8.26 -11.00 -8.13
C THR A 159 7.30 -10.00 -7.55
N ASN A 160 6.04 -10.30 -7.77
CA ASN A 160 4.91 -9.74 -7.07
C ASN A 160 4.93 -10.30 -5.64
N SER A 161 5.90 -9.86 -4.82
CA SER A 161 5.86 -10.23 -3.39
C SER A 161 4.56 -9.70 -2.82
N THR A 162 3.76 -10.61 -2.30
CA THR A 162 2.50 -10.35 -1.59
C THR A 162 2.66 -10.53 -0.08
N TRP A 163 3.90 -10.77 0.35
CA TRP A 163 4.28 -10.98 1.73
C TRP A 163 5.40 -10.02 2.12
N ILE A 164 5.34 -9.53 3.35
CA ILE A 164 6.49 -8.96 4.05
C ILE A 164 6.90 -9.89 5.17
N GLY A 165 8.18 -9.92 5.50
CA GLY A 165 8.68 -10.89 6.46
C GLY A 165 10.06 -10.58 6.99
N TRP A 166 10.34 -11.15 8.15
CA TRP A 166 11.52 -10.88 8.94
C TRP A 166 12.08 -12.17 9.51
N SER A 167 13.36 -12.15 9.85
CA SER A 167 13.96 -13.24 10.61
C SER A 167 13.93 -12.92 12.11
N HIS A 168 13.80 -13.97 12.92
CA HIS A 168 13.89 -13.84 14.37
C HIS A 168 15.20 -13.15 14.80
N ASN A 169 16.32 -13.49 14.14
CA ASN A 169 17.63 -12.95 14.48
C ASN A 169 17.77 -11.44 14.19
N SER A 170 17.13 -10.91 13.14
CA SER A 170 17.22 -9.47 12.83
C SER A 170 16.29 -8.60 13.68
N THR A 171 15.28 -9.21 14.32
CA THR A 171 14.20 -8.53 15.03
C THR A 171 14.19 -8.82 16.52
N PHE A 172 15.00 -9.77 16.98
CA PHE A 172 14.91 -10.35 18.33
C PHE A 172 13.50 -10.87 18.64
N GLY A 173 12.82 -11.39 17.60
CA GLY A 173 11.45 -11.91 17.69
C GLY A 173 10.36 -10.83 17.83
N LYS A 174 10.67 -9.54 17.65
CA LYS A 174 9.69 -8.45 17.80
C LYS A 174 9.67 -7.50 16.61
N ILE A 175 8.48 -7.32 16.04
CA ILE A 175 8.16 -6.29 15.06
C ILE A 175 7.13 -5.35 15.65
N ILE A 176 7.24 -4.06 15.31
CA ILE A 176 6.26 -3.03 15.64
C ILE A 176 5.83 -2.42 14.32
N VAL A 177 4.52 -2.40 14.11
CA VAL A 177 3.86 -1.71 13.00
C VAL A 177 3.01 -0.62 13.61
N ILE A 178 3.07 0.59 13.08
CA ILE A 178 2.16 1.67 13.44
C ILE A 178 1.31 2.02 12.24
N PHE A 179 0.01 2.16 12.46
CA PHE A 179 -0.95 2.67 11.50
C PHE A 179 -1.42 4.05 11.94
N GLU A 180 -1.31 5.05 11.06
CA GLU A 180 -1.78 6.42 11.30
C GLU A 180 -3.07 6.68 10.51
N PHE A 181 -4.09 7.21 11.16
CA PHE A 181 -5.38 7.58 10.56
C PHE A 181 -5.58 9.10 10.52
N ASP A 182 -6.44 9.59 9.63
CA ASP A 182 -6.74 11.03 9.51
C ASP A 182 -7.37 11.64 10.78
N LYS A 183 -8.20 10.85 11.45
CA LYS A 183 -8.94 11.20 12.66
C LYS A 183 -8.96 10.03 13.63
N ILE A 184 -9.42 10.29 14.84
CA ILE A 184 -9.66 9.24 15.84
C ILE A 184 -10.77 8.33 15.30
N LYS A 185 -10.47 7.04 15.21
CA LYS A 185 -11.40 5.99 14.80
C LYS A 185 -11.73 5.06 15.95
N ASN A 186 -12.90 4.43 15.89
CA ASN A 186 -13.26 3.30 16.71
C ASN A 186 -12.94 2.03 15.95
N PHE A 187 -12.23 1.10 16.59
CA PHE A 187 -11.82 -0.17 16.01
C PHE A 187 -12.71 -1.29 16.53
N THR A 188 -13.08 -2.22 15.66
CA THR A 188 -13.88 -3.41 16.02
C THR A 188 -13.00 -4.62 16.22
N ASP A 189 -12.01 -4.78 15.35
CA ASP A 189 -11.11 -5.92 15.29
C ASP A 189 -9.89 -5.59 14.40
N VAL A 190 -8.89 -6.46 14.46
CA VAL A 190 -7.80 -6.53 13.48
C VAL A 190 -7.62 -7.99 13.09
N GLU A 191 -7.44 -8.24 11.79
CA GLU A 191 -7.09 -9.54 11.25
C GLU A 191 -5.70 -9.47 10.60
N LEU A 192 -4.82 -10.38 11.00
CA LEU A 192 -3.48 -10.51 10.42
C LEU A 192 -3.39 -11.84 9.68
N PHE A 193 -2.89 -11.82 8.45
CA PHE A 193 -2.59 -13.02 7.68
C PHE A 193 -1.09 -13.27 7.75
N ALA A 194 -0.71 -14.49 8.16
CA ALA A 194 0.66 -14.85 8.45
C ALA A 194 1.02 -16.21 7.83
N TRP A 195 2.33 -16.43 7.67
CA TRP A 195 2.89 -17.67 7.14
C TRP A 195 4.17 -18.04 7.88
N GLY A 196 4.37 -19.33 8.11
CA GLY A 196 5.60 -19.87 8.68
C GLY A 196 5.46 -20.07 10.19
N GLU A 197 6.51 -19.70 10.93
CA GLU A 197 6.52 -19.84 12.40
C GLU A 197 5.34 -19.08 13.03
N PRO A 198 4.60 -19.69 13.98
CA PRO A 198 3.48 -19.04 14.67
C PRO A 198 3.90 -17.76 15.40
N ILE A 199 3.03 -16.74 15.35
CA ILE A 199 3.16 -15.55 16.20
C ILE A 199 2.62 -15.87 17.59
N ASP A 200 3.50 -15.94 18.58
CA ASP A 200 3.14 -16.31 19.96
C ASP A 200 2.29 -15.25 20.68
N LEU A 201 2.51 -13.97 20.38
CA LEU A 201 1.90 -12.84 21.05
C LEU A 201 1.67 -11.68 20.09
N VAL A 202 0.45 -11.15 20.09
CA VAL A 202 0.12 -9.86 19.49
C VAL A 202 -0.35 -8.91 20.56
N GLU A 203 0.24 -7.71 20.58
CA GLU A 203 -0.15 -6.59 21.43
C GLU A 203 -0.64 -5.46 20.53
N VAL A 204 -1.87 -4.99 20.76
CA VAL A 204 -2.45 -3.85 20.03
C VAL A 204 -2.63 -2.70 21.00
N GLU A 205 -1.96 -1.58 20.72
CA GLU A 205 -2.00 -0.36 21.52
C GLU A 205 -2.71 0.75 20.76
N PHE A 206 -3.19 1.77 21.47
CA PHE A 206 -3.91 2.88 20.85
C PHE A 206 -3.40 4.19 21.41
N SER A 207 -3.20 5.16 20.52
CA SER A 207 -2.90 6.54 20.87
C SER A 207 -3.76 7.52 20.09
N LYS A 208 -4.13 8.63 20.74
CA LYS A 208 -4.88 9.73 20.11
C LYS A 208 -3.96 10.80 19.54
N ASP A 209 -2.72 10.86 20.01
CA ASP A 209 -1.75 11.94 19.70
C ASP A 209 -0.41 11.43 19.15
N GLY A 210 -0.17 10.11 19.18
CA GLY A 210 1.06 9.47 18.72
C GLY A 210 2.21 9.52 19.74
N ASN A 211 2.03 10.16 20.89
CA ASN A 211 3.07 10.29 21.92
C ASN A 211 2.77 9.41 23.14
N ALA A 212 1.51 9.37 23.56
CA ALA A 212 1.07 8.60 24.71
C ALA A 212 0.28 7.36 24.25
N PHE A 213 0.88 6.19 24.41
CA PHE A 213 0.19 4.90 24.34
C PHE A 213 -0.15 4.48 25.77
N ASN A 214 -1.40 4.11 26.04
CA ASN A 214 -1.81 3.67 27.37
C ASN A 214 -1.63 2.14 27.51
N PRO A 215 -0.63 1.65 28.25
CA PRO A 215 -0.34 0.22 28.37
C PRO A 215 -1.46 -0.57 29.09
N GLU A 216 -2.29 0.11 29.87
CA GLU A 216 -3.45 -0.49 30.55
C GLU A 216 -4.59 -0.82 29.57
N ASN A 217 -4.63 -0.13 28.42
CA ASN A 217 -5.62 -0.38 27.37
C ASN A 217 -5.14 -1.34 26.28
N THR A 218 -3.88 -1.79 26.35
CA THR A 218 -3.30 -2.74 25.40
C THR A 218 -4.12 -4.03 25.35
N VAL A 219 -4.56 -4.40 24.16
CA VAL A 219 -5.19 -5.70 23.91
C VAL A 219 -4.08 -6.70 23.66
N ARG A 220 -4.00 -7.73 24.49
CA ARG A 220 -2.97 -8.79 24.39
C ARG A 220 -3.63 -10.11 24.06
N THR A 221 -3.25 -10.69 22.94
CA THR A 221 -3.73 -12.00 22.53
C THR A 221 -2.53 -12.93 22.37
N ARG A 222 -2.49 -13.98 23.18
CA ARG A 222 -1.53 -15.09 23.01
C ARG A 222 -2.18 -16.14 22.15
N TYR A 223 -1.45 -16.59 21.14
CA TYR A 223 -1.86 -17.72 20.32
C TYR A 223 -1.06 -18.92 20.80
N PRO A 224 -1.73 -20.03 21.15
CA PRO A 224 -1.03 -21.14 21.77
C PRO A 224 -0.07 -21.79 20.78
N SER A 225 1.09 -22.20 21.29
CA SER A 225 1.95 -23.24 20.71
C SER A 225 1.21 -24.58 20.50
N ASP A 226 0.01 -24.73 21.07
CA ASP A 226 -0.85 -25.92 21.01
C ASP A 226 -1.84 -25.91 19.82
N ALA A 227 -1.52 -25.21 18.74
CA ALA A 227 -2.05 -25.56 17.43
C ALA A 227 -1.29 -26.81 16.93
N SER A 228 -1.61 -27.97 17.52
CA SER A 228 -1.22 -29.31 17.03
C SER A 228 -1.83 -29.67 15.67
N THR A 229 -2.34 -28.69 14.92
CA THR A 229 -2.65 -28.78 13.49
C THR A 229 -1.82 -27.81 12.63
N ALA A 230 -1.13 -26.82 13.21
CA ALA A 230 -0.23 -25.90 12.51
C ALA A 230 1.26 -26.29 12.69
N ALA A 231 1.60 -26.91 13.82
CA ALA A 231 2.96 -27.37 14.12
C ALA A 231 3.42 -28.59 13.30
N GLU A 232 2.53 -29.27 12.57
CA GLU A 232 2.91 -30.42 11.76
C GLU A 232 3.38 -30.04 10.35
N ASN A 233 3.20 -28.78 9.90
CA ASN A 233 3.66 -28.33 8.59
C ASN A 233 3.83 -26.79 8.54
N PRO A 234 5.08 -26.24 8.60
CA PRO A 234 5.40 -24.81 8.42
C PRO A 234 5.13 -24.28 6.99
N THR A 235 4.31 -24.99 6.23
CA THR A 235 3.98 -24.81 4.82
C THR A 235 2.53 -24.34 4.61
N THR A 236 1.85 -23.89 5.67
CA THR A 236 0.47 -23.40 5.56
C THR A 236 0.32 -22.00 6.18
N GLY A 237 -0.41 -21.13 5.48
CA GLY A 237 -0.78 -19.81 5.98
C GLY A 237 -1.90 -19.90 7.01
N TYR A 238 -1.93 -18.95 7.93
CA TYR A 238 -2.93 -18.86 8.99
C TYR A 238 -3.37 -17.40 9.19
N SER A 239 -4.55 -17.19 9.78
CA SER A 239 -5.01 -15.85 10.16
C SER A 239 -5.19 -15.71 11.67
N ILE A 240 -4.95 -14.50 12.15
CA ILE A 240 -4.98 -14.09 13.55
C ILE A 240 -6.04 -13.00 13.66
N HIS A 241 -7.18 -13.33 14.24
CA HIS A 241 -8.26 -12.37 14.48
C HIS A 241 -8.25 -11.90 15.94
N ILE A 242 -8.20 -10.58 16.15
CA ILE A 242 -8.13 -9.94 17.46
C ILE A 242 -9.28 -8.95 17.59
N PRO A 243 -10.30 -9.25 18.42
CA PRO A 243 -11.37 -8.29 18.72
C PRO A 243 -10.84 -7.08 19.49
N LEU A 244 -11.30 -5.89 19.14
CA LEU A 244 -10.89 -4.60 19.72
C LEU A 244 -12.07 -3.81 20.32
N PRO A 245 -12.91 -4.41 21.19
CA PRO A 245 -14.12 -3.76 21.67
C PRO A 245 -13.81 -2.48 22.47
N ASN A 246 -14.55 -1.41 22.18
CA ASN A 246 -14.41 -0.10 22.83
C ASN A 246 -12.99 0.46 22.74
N ARG A 247 -12.27 0.19 21.64
CA ARG A 247 -10.95 0.77 21.38
C ARG A 247 -11.05 1.89 20.35
N SER A 248 -10.35 2.98 20.63
CA SER A 248 -10.32 4.14 19.77
C SER A 248 -8.94 4.78 19.76
N GLY A 249 -8.48 5.21 18.60
CA GLY A 249 -7.17 5.83 18.42
C GLY A 249 -7.08 6.53 17.07
N LYS A 250 -6.12 7.45 16.97
CA LYS A 250 -5.63 7.96 15.70
C LYS A 250 -4.39 7.16 15.23
N PHE A 251 -3.68 6.56 16.18
CA PHE A 251 -2.55 5.67 15.96
C PHE A 251 -2.85 4.33 16.62
N VAL A 252 -2.52 3.25 15.93
CA VAL A 252 -2.61 1.86 16.39
C VAL A 252 -1.29 1.17 16.14
#